data_AF-A0A3S0FN08-F1
#
_entry.id   AF-A0A3S0FN08-F1
#
_cell.length_a   1.000
_cell.length_b   1.000
_cell.length_c   1.000
_cell.angle_alpha   90.00
_cell.angle_beta   90.00
_cell.angle_gamma   90.00
#
_symmetry.space_group_name_H-M   'P 1'
#
loop_
_entity.id
_entity.type
_entity.pdbx_description
1 polymer ?
#
loop_
_entity_poly.entity_id
_entity_poly.type
_entity_poly.pdbx_seq_one_letter_code
_entity_poly.pdbx_strand_id
1 'polypeptide(L)'
;MTNLKITAGPHVFGARLETKLAPKTCALFLKQLPFKNKVIHVRWSGEAVWIPFGDNHFDLGYENNTSYPAPGQMILYPGGISEAEYLLAYGSVHFASKVGQLAGNHFLTITKNLEALPELGKLALWKGAQKITIEEA
;
A
#
# COMPACT_ATOMS: atom_id res chain seq x y z
N MET A 1 7.61 0.69 -18.23
CA MET A 1 6.67 0.33 -17.14
C MET A 1 7.38 -0.73 -16.32
N THR A 2 7.62 -0.50 -15.03
CA THR A 2 8.17 -1.54 -14.16
C THR A 2 7.02 -2.45 -13.75
N ASN A 3 7.05 -3.70 -14.21
CA ASN A 3 6.09 -4.71 -13.81
C ASN A 3 6.58 -5.35 -12.51
N LEU A 4 5.67 -5.50 -11.56
CA LEU A 4 5.94 -6.07 -10.25
C LEU A 4 5.05 -7.29 -10.02
N LYS A 5 5.59 -8.24 -9.26
CA LYS A 5 4.85 -9.37 -8.71
C LYS A 5 4.68 -9.15 -7.22
N ILE A 6 3.45 -9.29 -6.74
CA ILE A 6 3.12 -9.20 -5.32
C ILE A 6 2.62 -10.57 -4.87
N THR A 7 3.33 -11.20 -3.94
CA THR A 7 2.86 -12.41 -3.27
C THR A 7 2.40 -12.01 -1.86
N ALA A 8 1.11 -12.13 -1.57
CA ALA A 8 0.55 -11.76 -0.27
C ALA A 8 -0.44 -12.83 0.23
N GLY A 9 -0.15 -13.40 1.40
CA GLY A 9 -0.88 -14.59 1.88
C GLY A 9 -0.84 -15.72 0.83
N PRO A 10 -1.98 -16.34 0.48
CA PRO A 10 -2.06 -17.36 -0.56
C PRO A 10 -2.21 -16.79 -1.98
N HIS A 11 -2.21 -15.47 -2.15
CA HIS A 11 -2.52 -14.83 -3.43
C HIS A 11 -1.28 -14.25 -4.12
N VAL A 12 -1.32 -14.23 -5.45
CA VAL A 12 -0.31 -13.58 -6.29
C VAL A 12 -1.00 -12.55 -7.19
N PHE A 13 -0.45 -11.35 -7.24
CA PHE A 13 -0.96 -10.23 -8.03
C PHE A 13 0.13 -9.72 -8.98
N GLY A 14 -0.30 -9.25 -10.15
CA GLY A 14 0.54 -8.41 -11.00
C GLY A 14 0.30 -6.94 -10.66
N ALA A 15 1.34 -6.11 -10.71
CA ALA A 15 1.23 -4.69 -10.42
C ALA A 15 2.15 -3.85 -11.31
N ARG A 16 1.90 -2.54 -11.34
CA ARG A 16 2.76 -1.54 -11.99
C ARG A 16 3.00 -0.36 -11.06
N LEU A 17 4.14 0.30 -11.25
CA LEU A 17 4.44 1.58 -10.60
C LEU A 17 3.86 2.76 -11.39
N GLU A 18 3.43 3.80 -10.67
CA GLU A 18 2.95 5.09 -11.20
C GLU A 18 4.11 6.06 -11.45
N THR A 19 5.17 5.61 -12.14
CA THR A 19 6.45 6.34 -12.26
C THR A 19 6.33 7.72 -12.91
N LYS A 20 5.25 8.00 -13.64
CA LYS A 20 4.98 9.31 -14.23
C LYS A 20 4.33 10.28 -13.24
N LEU A 21 3.50 9.78 -12.32
CA LEU A 21 2.70 10.59 -11.40
C LEU A 21 3.34 10.71 -10.02
N ALA A 22 4.08 9.69 -9.58
CA ALA A 22 4.79 9.65 -8.29
C ALA A 22 6.25 9.19 -8.45
N PRO A 23 7.08 9.91 -9.23
CA PRO A 23 8.43 9.47 -9.58
C PRO A 23 9.35 9.29 -8.36
N LYS A 24 9.32 10.21 -7.38
CA LYS A 24 10.20 10.10 -6.20
C LYS A 24 9.75 8.99 -5.28
N THR A 25 8.44 8.85 -5.09
CA THR A 25 7.84 7.77 -4.31
C THR A 25 8.16 6.40 -4.91
N CYS A 26 8.04 6.25 -6.24
CA CYS A 26 8.43 5.04 -6.96
C CYS A 26 9.93 4.75 -6.85
N ALA A 27 10.78 5.76 -7.01
CA ALA A 27 12.23 5.60 -6.89
C ALA A 27 12.66 5.17 -5.47
N LEU A 28 11.98 5.68 -4.44
CA LEU A 28 12.19 5.24 -3.06
C LEU A 28 11.77 3.78 -2.87
N PHE A 29 10.60 3.40 -3.39
CA PHE A 29 10.11 2.02 -3.28
C PHE A 29 10.99 1.01 -4.02
N LEU A 30 11.50 1.36 -5.21
CA LEU A 30 12.40 0.50 -5.98
C LEU A 30 13.67 0.11 -5.21
N LYS A 31 14.21 1.02 -4.38
CA LYS A 31 15.39 0.74 -3.53
C LYS A 31 15.11 -0.29 -2.42
N GLN A 32 13.84 -0.57 -2.15
CA GLN A 32 13.43 -1.54 -1.13
C GLN A 32 13.19 -2.94 -1.71
N LEU A 33 13.27 -3.10 -3.04
CA LEU A 33 13.05 -4.39 -3.67
C LEU A 33 14.25 -5.34 -3.45
N PRO A 34 14.01 -6.65 -3.22
CA PRO A 34 12.71 -7.26 -2.97
C PRO A 34 12.16 -6.86 -1.59
N PHE A 35 10.96 -6.28 -1.58
CA PHE A 35 10.36 -5.80 -0.35
C PHE A 35 9.62 -6.94 0.34
N LYS A 36 10.04 -7.29 1.56
CA LYS A 36 9.47 -8.39 2.35
C LYS A 36 8.97 -7.85 3.68
N ASN A 37 7.68 -8.06 3.98
CA ASN A 37 7.10 -7.60 5.23
C ASN A 37 5.83 -8.40 5.59
N LYS A 38 5.01 -7.88 6.50
CA LYS A 38 3.65 -8.34 6.75
C LYS A 38 2.68 -7.18 6.60
N VAL A 39 1.52 -7.46 6.00
CA VAL A 39 0.37 -6.56 5.96
C VAL A 39 -0.61 -6.94 7.06
N ILE A 40 -1.22 -5.94 7.67
CA ILE A 40 -2.29 -6.08 8.68
C ILE A 40 -3.52 -5.31 8.21
N HIS A 41 -4.72 -5.67 8.67
CA HIS A 41 -5.91 -4.87 8.36
C HIS A 41 -5.81 -3.48 9.00
N VAL A 42 -6.28 -2.44 8.27
CA VAL A 42 -6.26 -1.06 8.77
C VAL A 42 -7.22 -0.85 9.93
N ARG A 43 -6.95 0.14 10.78
CA ARG A 43 -7.81 0.46 11.94
C ARG A 43 -8.88 1.51 11.64
N TRP A 44 -8.56 2.48 10.78
CA TRP A 44 -9.37 3.70 10.60
C TRP A 44 -9.94 3.82 9.18
N SER A 45 -9.26 3.26 8.18
CA SER A 45 -9.43 3.66 6.78
C SER A 45 -10.45 2.86 5.98
N GLY A 46 -11.16 1.90 6.60
CA GLY A 46 -12.10 1.03 5.90
C GLY A 46 -11.43 -0.21 5.29
N GLU A 47 -11.71 -0.50 4.02
CA GLU A 47 -11.32 -1.75 3.35
C GLU A 47 -9.89 -1.69 2.78
N ALA A 48 -8.90 -1.69 3.67
CA ALA A 48 -7.49 -1.74 3.30
C ALA A 48 -6.64 -2.63 4.21
N VAL A 49 -5.44 -2.96 3.74
CA VAL A 49 -4.37 -3.49 4.58
C VAL A 49 -3.20 -2.51 4.58
N TRP A 50 -2.44 -2.46 5.67
CA TRP A 50 -1.31 -1.55 5.83
C TRP A 50 -0.05 -2.23 6.38
N ILE A 51 1.07 -1.55 6.17
CA ILE A 51 2.40 -1.89 6.69
C ILE A 51 2.90 -0.67 7.48
N PRO A 52 2.88 -0.74 8.83
CA PRO A 52 3.41 0.32 9.68
C PRO A 52 4.94 0.37 9.61
N PHE A 53 5.50 1.58 9.58
CA PHE A 53 6.95 1.79 9.64
C PHE A 53 7.46 2.32 10.98
N GLY A 54 6.64 2.37 12.02
CA GLY A 54 6.99 2.92 13.32
C GLY A 54 7.25 4.42 13.26
N ASP A 55 8.29 4.84 13.97
CA ASP A 55 8.74 6.23 14.01
C ASP A 55 9.56 6.64 12.78
N ASN A 56 9.65 5.79 11.75
CA ASN A 56 10.34 6.13 10.52
C ASN A 56 9.54 7.17 9.73
N HIS A 57 10.26 8.12 9.15
CA HIS A 57 9.72 9.12 8.25
C HIS A 57 10.47 9.07 6.93
N PHE A 58 9.74 9.27 5.84
CA PHE A 58 10.32 9.39 4.52
C PHE A 58 10.39 10.87 4.14
N ASP A 59 11.56 11.34 3.70
CA ASP A 59 11.72 12.69 3.17
C ASP A 59 11.10 12.78 1.76
N LEU A 60 9.77 12.82 1.73
CA LEU A 60 8.94 12.87 0.54
C LEU A 60 7.83 13.89 0.73
N GLY A 61 7.68 14.79 -0.25
CA GLY A 61 6.48 15.61 -0.41
C GLY A 61 5.34 14.82 -1.06
N TYR A 62 4.21 15.50 -1.26
CA TYR A 62 3.08 14.89 -1.96
C TYR A 62 3.34 14.73 -3.47
N GLU A 63 3.03 13.54 -3.97
CA GLU A 63 2.99 13.20 -5.39
C GLU A 63 1.79 12.28 -5.63
N ASN A 64 0.89 12.63 -6.55
CA ASN A 64 -0.29 11.82 -6.86
C ASN A 64 -1.08 11.40 -5.60
N ASN A 65 -1.25 12.34 -4.65
CA ASN A 65 -1.80 12.04 -3.34
C ASN A 65 -3.32 11.93 -3.37
N THR A 66 -3.86 11.01 -2.56
CA THR A 66 -5.30 10.83 -2.39
C THR A 66 -5.61 10.39 -0.96
N SER A 67 -6.81 10.73 -0.49
CA SER A 67 -7.42 10.13 0.71
C SER A 67 -8.39 9.01 0.35
N TYR A 68 -8.65 8.76 -0.93
CA TYR A 68 -9.64 7.80 -1.40
C TYR A 68 -9.00 6.86 -2.45
N PRO A 69 -7.98 6.07 -2.08
CA PRO A 69 -7.40 5.10 -3.01
C PRO A 69 -8.46 4.09 -3.46
N ALA A 70 -8.54 3.85 -4.76
CA ALA A 70 -9.42 2.85 -5.34
C ALA A 70 -8.91 1.42 -5.08
N PRO A 71 -9.76 0.38 -5.12
CA PRO A 71 -9.32 -1.00 -4.98
C PRO A 71 -8.14 -1.33 -5.90
N GLY A 72 -7.09 -1.93 -5.33
CA GLY A 72 -5.84 -2.26 -6.02
C GLY A 72 -4.79 -1.15 -6.03
N GLN A 73 -5.12 0.05 -5.56
CA GLN A 73 -4.15 1.13 -5.41
C GLN A 73 -3.42 1.03 -4.06
N MET A 74 -2.11 1.19 -4.11
CA MET A 74 -1.26 1.30 -2.94
C MET A 74 -0.70 2.72 -2.81
N ILE A 75 -0.86 3.29 -1.62
CA ILE A 75 -0.36 4.61 -1.25
C ILE A 75 0.79 4.52 -0.26
N LEU A 76 1.68 5.51 -0.29
CA LEU A 76 2.66 5.78 0.75
C LEU A 76 2.29 7.05 1.50
N TYR A 77 2.07 6.95 2.80
CA TYR A 77 2.09 8.10 3.68
C TYR A 77 3.50 8.27 4.28
N PRO A 78 4.20 9.40 4.02
CA PRO A 78 5.59 9.57 4.46
C PRO A 78 5.75 9.75 5.98
N GLY A 79 4.65 9.93 6.71
CA GLY A 79 4.61 10.20 8.14
C GLY A 79 4.54 11.69 8.48
N GLY A 80 4.71 12.00 9.76
CA GLY A 80 4.82 13.37 10.30
C GLY A 80 3.74 13.67 11.34
N ILE A 81 2.46 13.53 10.98
CA ILE A 81 1.34 13.68 11.92
C ILE A 81 0.96 12.31 12.53
N SER A 82 1.05 11.27 11.71
CA SER A 82 0.89 9.88 12.10
C SER A 82 2.14 9.09 11.68
N GLU A 83 2.21 7.83 12.13
CA GLU A 83 3.18 6.83 11.68
C GLU A 83 3.15 6.69 10.15
N ALA A 84 4.33 6.56 9.53
CA ALA A 84 4.44 6.32 8.10
C ALA A 84 3.94 4.92 7.74
N GLU A 85 3.31 4.79 6.57
CA GLU A 85 2.71 3.52 6.18
C GLU A 85 2.61 3.33 4.66
N TYR A 86 2.75 2.08 4.23
CA TYR A 86 2.14 1.64 2.98
C TYR A 86 0.72 1.16 3.26
N LEU A 87 -0.25 1.61 2.46
CA LEU A 87 -1.64 1.16 2.55
C LEU A 87 -2.10 0.69 1.18
N LEU A 88 -2.66 -0.52 1.11
CA LEU A 88 -3.25 -1.13 -0.08
C LEU A 88 -4.76 -1.23 0.10
N ALA A 89 -5.51 -0.52 -0.74
CA ALA A 89 -6.96 -0.59 -0.77
C ALA A 89 -7.42 -1.92 -1.40
N TYR A 90 -8.26 -2.67 -0.70
CA TYR A 90 -8.94 -3.86 -1.24
C TYR A 90 -10.44 -3.63 -1.48
N GLY A 91 -10.97 -2.49 -1.05
CA GLY A 91 -12.36 -2.07 -1.22
C GLY A 91 -12.51 -0.56 -1.05
N SER A 92 -13.61 -0.11 -0.44
CA SER A 92 -13.87 1.31 -0.16
C SER A 92 -12.96 1.83 0.96
N VAL A 93 -12.20 2.89 0.67
CA VAL A 93 -11.23 3.48 1.60
C VAL A 93 -11.46 4.97 1.78
N HIS A 94 -11.38 5.42 3.03
CA HIS A 94 -11.19 6.82 3.40
C HIS A 94 -9.96 6.90 4.32
N PHE A 95 -8.81 7.25 3.76
CA PHE A 95 -7.53 7.21 4.45
C PHE A 95 -7.48 8.20 5.61
N ALA A 96 -7.35 7.66 6.82
CA ALA A 96 -7.41 8.41 8.06
C ALA A 96 -6.56 7.75 9.16
N SER A 97 -6.36 8.49 10.26
CA SER A 97 -5.75 7.99 11.50
C SER A 97 -6.50 8.52 12.71
N LYS A 98 -5.95 8.29 13.92
CA LYS A 98 -6.49 8.85 15.18
C LYS A 98 -6.60 10.37 15.18
N VAL A 99 -5.87 11.07 14.30
CA VAL A 99 -5.86 12.54 14.21
C VAL A 99 -6.82 13.10 13.15
N GLY A 100 -7.52 12.24 12.40
CA GLY A 100 -8.38 12.63 11.29
C GLY A 100 -7.85 12.18 9.93
N GLN A 101 -8.35 12.83 8.87
CA GLN A 101 -8.05 12.48 7.47
C GLN A 101 -6.58 12.72 7.13
N LEU A 102 -6.00 11.78 6.39
CA LEU A 102 -4.64 11.85 5.86
C LEU A 102 -4.66 11.75 4.32
N ALA A 103 -3.54 12.05 3.68
CA ALA A 103 -3.34 11.81 2.25
C ALA A 103 -2.03 11.05 2.04
N GLY A 104 -2.04 10.03 1.18
CA GLY A 104 -0.85 9.27 0.81
C GLY A 104 -0.62 9.31 -0.70
N ASN A 105 0.63 9.20 -1.11
CA ASN A 105 1.07 9.21 -2.50
C ASN A 105 0.70 7.88 -3.17
N HIS A 106 -0.22 7.88 -4.13
CA HIS A 106 -0.52 6.68 -4.92
C HIS A 106 0.63 6.39 -5.88
N PHE A 107 1.34 5.28 -5.63
CA PHE A 107 2.58 4.95 -6.35
C PHE A 107 2.57 3.58 -7.02
N LEU A 108 1.66 2.69 -6.63
CA LEU A 108 1.56 1.34 -7.18
C LEU A 108 0.08 0.98 -7.43
N THR A 109 -0.17 0.27 -8.51
CA THR A 109 -1.49 -0.24 -8.89
C THR A 109 -1.42 -1.72 -9.24
N ILE A 110 -2.25 -2.55 -8.61
CA ILE A 110 -2.49 -3.93 -9.02
C ILE A 110 -3.20 -3.95 -10.38
N THR A 111 -2.66 -4.75 -11.31
CA THR A 111 -3.11 -4.87 -12.70
C THR A 111 -3.66 -6.25 -13.05
N LYS A 112 -3.43 -7.27 -12.20
CA LYS A 112 -3.92 -8.65 -12.42
C LYS A 112 -4.37 -9.27 -11.10
N ASN A 113 -5.40 -10.12 -11.18
CA ASN A 113 -5.99 -10.85 -10.05
C ASN A 113 -6.59 -9.91 -8.97
N LEU A 114 -7.20 -8.80 -9.40
CA LEU A 114 -7.79 -7.81 -8.48
C LEU A 114 -8.97 -8.40 -7.68
N GLU A 115 -9.69 -9.35 -8.29
CA GLU A 115 -10.80 -10.09 -7.72
C GLU A 115 -10.45 -10.88 -6.45
N ALA A 116 -9.20 -11.31 -6.29
CA ALA A 116 -8.72 -12.00 -5.09
C ALA A 116 -8.32 -11.04 -3.95
N LEU A 117 -8.23 -9.73 -4.22
CA LEU A 117 -7.75 -8.76 -3.25
C LEU A 117 -8.66 -8.62 -2.01
N PRO A 118 -10.01 -8.66 -2.11
CA PRO A 118 -10.89 -8.70 -0.95
C PRO A 118 -10.68 -9.93 -0.05
N GLU A 119 -10.24 -11.07 -0.62
CA GLU A 119 -9.95 -12.29 0.15
C GLU A 119 -8.71 -12.09 1.03
N LEU A 120 -7.65 -11.47 0.49
CA LEU A 120 -6.49 -11.06 1.27
C LEU A 120 -6.88 -10.11 2.43
N GLY A 121 -7.74 -9.13 2.13
CA GLY A 121 -8.24 -8.17 3.12
C GLY A 121 -8.97 -8.85 4.29
N LYS A 122 -9.93 -9.73 3.97
CA LYS A 122 -10.67 -10.53 4.96
C LYS A 122 -9.75 -11.47 5.73
N LEU A 123 -8.78 -12.09 5.06
CA LEU A 123 -7.80 -12.96 5.71
C LEU A 123 -6.98 -12.17 6.74
N ALA A 124 -6.48 -10.99 6.38
CA ALA A 124 -5.74 -10.14 7.30
C ALA A 124 -6.60 -9.66 8.48
N LEU A 125 -7.87 -9.35 8.23
CA LEU A 125 -8.84 -8.94 9.27
C LEU A 125 -9.10 -10.06 10.28
N TRP A 126 -9.43 -11.27 9.81
CA TRP A 126 -9.88 -12.36 10.68
C TRP A 126 -8.76 -13.25 11.21
N LYS A 127 -7.63 -13.33 10.50
CA LYS A 127 -6.49 -14.21 10.83
C LYS A 127 -5.20 -13.45 11.14
N GLY A 128 -5.26 -12.11 11.22
CA GLY A 128 -4.13 -11.27 11.56
C GLY A 128 -3.10 -11.16 10.42
N ALA A 129 -1.89 -10.73 10.78
CA ALA A 129 -0.86 -10.31 9.84
C ALA A 129 -0.53 -11.36 8.76
N GLN A 130 -0.60 -10.98 7.48
CA GLN A 130 -0.25 -11.82 6.34
C GLN A 130 1.11 -11.44 5.78
N LYS A 131 1.94 -12.42 5.41
CA LYS A 131 3.22 -12.14 4.73
C LYS A 131 2.96 -11.49 3.37
N ILE A 132 3.78 -10.51 3.02
CA ILE A 132 3.82 -9.89 1.70
C ILE A 132 5.26 -9.88 1.16
N THR A 133 5.41 -10.15 -0.12
CA THR A 133 6.67 -9.98 -0.86
C THR A 133 6.34 -9.26 -2.16
N ILE A 134 7.09 -8.20 -2.46
CA ILE A 134 7.01 -7.45 -3.72
C ILE A 134 8.37 -7.51 -4.39
N GLU A 135 8.39 -7.93 -5.64
CA GLU A 135 9.60 -8.13 -6.43
C GLU A 135 9.37 -7.71 -7.88
N GLU A 136 10.45 -7.49 -8.63
CA GLU A 136 10.35 -7.30 -10.08
C GLU A 136 9.82 -8.58 -10.74
N ALA A 137 8.91 -8.42 -11.69
CA ALA A 137 8.26 -9.54 -12.40
C ALA A 137 9.02 -9.98 -13.65
#